data_AF-A0A352AFT9-F1
#
_entry.id   AF-A0A352AFT9-F1
#
_cell.length_a   1.000
_cell.length_b   1.000
_cell.length_c   1.000
_cell.angle_alpha   90.00
_cell.angle_beta   90.00
_cell.angle_gamma   90.00
#
_symmetry.space_group_name_H-M   'P 1'
#
loop_
_entity.id
_entity.type
_entity.pdbx_description
1 polymer ?
#
loop_
_entity_poly.entity_id
_entity_poly.type
_entity_poly.pdbx_seq_one_letter_code
_entity_poly.pdbx_strand_id
1 'polypeptide(L)'
;MAQLNRRRPQNVSGDFYVDSTCIDCDTCRWMAPTVFHQADEQSAIYHQPVTQTERLAAMQALLSCPTASIGTVEKPQDIKEVHNSFPIPVAENVFHCGYHAEDSYAAASYFIVRPEGNVLVDSPRFAAPLVKRLEAMGSIRYMYLTHRDDINYSGLPSG
;
A
#
# COMPACT_ATOMS: atom_id res chain seq x y z
N MET A 1 -11.67 -4.00 -4.90
CA MET A 1 -11.04 -3.30 -6.04
C MET A 1 -11.97 -2.17 -6.44
N ALA A 2 -11.40 -1.05 -6.85
CA ALA A 2 -12.12 0.16 -7.19
C ALA A 2 -13.10 -0.06 -8.34
N GLN A 3 -14.23 0.63 -8.27
CA GLN A 3 -15.29 0.52 -9.26
C GLN A 3 -15.45 1.85 -9.99
N LEU A 4 -15.35 1.83 -11.33
CA LEU A 4 -15.38 3.05 -12.14
C LEU A 4 -16.71 3.82 -12.01
N ASN A 5 -17.83 3.12 -11.85
CA ASN A 5 -19.14 3.74 -11.59
C ASN A 5 -19.27 4.40 -10.21
N ARG A 6 -18.30 4.17 -9.31
CA ARG A 6 -18.18 4.80 -7.99
C ARG A 6 -17.06 5.85 -7.94
N ARG A 7 -16.45 6.19 -9.08
CA ARG A 7 -15.44 7.24 -9.20
C ARG A 7 -15.96 8.53 -8.58
N ARG A 8 -15.17 9.12 -7.68
CA ARG A 8 -15.55 10.37 -7.02
C ARG A 8 -15.46 11.55 -8.00
N PRO A 9 -16.37 12.54 -7.93
CA PRO A 9 -16.31 13.74 -8.76
C PRO A 9 -15.13 14.67 -8.41
N GLN A 10 -14.54 14.53 -7.22
CA GLN A 10 -13.37 15.28 -6.77
C GLN A 10 -12.07 14.86 -7.48
N ASN A 11 -12.05 13.74 -8.21
CA ASN A 11 -10.90 13.36 -9.01
C ASN A 11 -10.81 14.25 -10.25
N VAL A 12 -9.61 14.72 -10.59
CA VAL A 12 -9.36 15.23 -11.93
C VAL A 12 -9.55 14.12 -12.98
N SER A 13 -9.92 14.51 -14.20
CA SER A 13 -10.07 13.58 -15.34
C SER A 13 -8.76 12.86 -15.65
N GLY A 14 -8.85 11.58 -16.05
CA GLY A 14 -7.71 10.75 -16.41
C GLY A 14 -7.83 9.29 -15.99
N ASP A 15 -6.74 8.55 -16.17
CA ASP A 15 -6.65 7.11 -15.97
C ASP A 15 -6.80 6.73 -14.49
N PHE A 16 -6.02 7.34 -13.60
CA PHE A 16 -6.13 7.06 -12.17
C PHE A 16 -7.38 7.71 -11.58
N TYR A 17 -8.01 7.02 -10.65
CA TYR A 17 -9.13 7.54 -9.88
C TYR A 17 -9.21 6.90 -8.49
N VAL A 18 -9.79 7.66 -7.55
CA VAL A 18 -10.27 7.15 -6.27
C VAL A 18 -11.78 7.01 -6.32
N ASP A 19 -12.32 5.89 -5.84
CA ASP A 19 -13.75 5.68 -5.73
C ASP A 19 -14.30 5.99 -4.32
N SER A 20 -15.63 6.02 -4.20
CA SER A 20 -16.34 6.33 -2.94
C SER A 20 -16.13 5.33 -1.79
N THR A 21 -15.42 4.21 -1.99
CA THR A 21 -15.11 3.24 -0.92
C THR A 21 -13.91 3.64 -0.07
N CYS A 22 -13.25 4.77 -0.39
CA CYS A 22 -12.13 5.29 0.38
C CYS A 22 -12.54 5.56 1.83
N ILE A 23 -11.74 5.11 2.80
CA ILE A 23 -12.01 5.30 4.25
C ILE A 23 -11.20 6.45 4.88
N ASP A 24 -10.60 7.31 4.05
CA ASP A 24 -9.76 8.44 4.46
C ASP A 24 -8.50 8.13 5.28
N CYS A 25 -7.95 6.92 5.16
CA CYS A 25 -6.77 6.44 5.89
C CYS A 25 -5.42 7.15 5.57
N ASP A 26 -5.39 8.19 4.74
CA ASP A 26 -4.20 8.96 4.35
C ASP A 26 -3.10 8.23 3.55
N THR A 27 -3.07 6.88 3.48
CA THR A 27 -1.99 6.08 2.85
C THR A 27 -1.50 6.63 1.50
N CYS A 28 -2.42 6.87 0.57
CA CYS A 28 -2.04 7.33 -0.76
C CYS A 28 -1.48 8.77 -0.79
N ARG A 29 -1.86 9.62 0.16
CA ARG A 29 -1.43 11.01 0.22
C ARG A 29 0.01 11.14 0.67
N TRP A 30 0.46 10.35 1.65
CA TRP A 30 1.88 10.38 2.02
C TRP A 30 2.76 9.52 1.10
N MET A 31 2.23 8.47 0.46
CA MET A 31 2.99 7.66 -0.51
C MET A 31 3.21 8.38 -1.85
N ALA A 32 2.21 9.14 -2.31
CA ALA A 32 2.24 9.83 -3.59
C ALA A 32 1.61 11.24 -3.46
N PRO A 33 2.24 12.14 -2.67
CA PRO A 33 1.71 13.48 -2.38
C PRO A 33 1.63 14.38 -3.61
N THR A 34 2.28 13.99 -4.71
CA THR A 34 2.19 14.70 -5.99
C THR A 34 0.96 14.31 -6.82
N VAL A 35 0.21 13.29 -6.41
CA VAL A 35 -0.92 12.70 -7.16
C VAL A 35 -2.22 12.77 -6.36
N PHE A 36 -2.15 12.50 -5.05
CA PHE A 36 -3.32 12.41 -4.17
C PHE A 36 -3.38 13.59 -3.20
N HIS A 37 -4.60 14.04 -2.93
CA HIS A 37 -4.90 15.05 -1.92
C HIS A 37 -6.17 14.69 -1.16
N GLN A 38 -6.45 15.39 -0.08
CA GLN A 38 -7.71 15.28 0.63
C GLN A 38 -8.75 16.20 -0.03
N ALA A 39 -9.94 15.68 -0.27
CA ALA A 39 -11.10 16.42 -0.76
C ALA A 39 -12.37 15.77 -0.20
N ASP A 40 -13.20 16.54 0.49
CA ASP A 40 -14.44 16.10 1.14
C ASP A 40 -14.26 14.83 1.98
N GLU A 41 -13.37 14.89 2.99
CA GLU A 41 -13.12 13.81 3.97
C GLU A 41 -12.71 12.46 3.36
N GLN A 42 -12.17 12.45 2.15
CA GLN A 42 -11.63 11.26 1.49
C GLN A 42 -10.48 11.68 0.56
N SER A 43 -9.71 10.70 0.09
CA SER A 43 -8.68 10.96 -0.91
C SER A 43 -9.27 11.13 -2.32
N ALA A 44 -8.63 11.97 -3.14
CA ALA A 44 -8.93 12.13 -4.56
C ALA A 44 -7.65 12.41 -5.37
N ILE A 45 -7.66 12.07 -6.65
CA ILE A 45 -6.58 12.44 -7.58
C ILE A 45 -6.68 13.94 -7.87
N TYR A 46 -5.63 14.71 -7.55
CA TYR A 46 -5.55 16.13 -7.94
C TYR A 46 -4.71 16.35 -9.20
N HIS A 47 -3.76 15.44 -9.45
CA HIS A 47 -2.85 15.48 -10.59
C HIS A 47 -2.64 14.06 -11.09
N GLN A 48 -2.85 13.84 -12.38
CA GLN A 48 -2.59 12.54 -12.97
C GLN A 48 -1.08 12.32 -13.06
N PRO A 49 -0.56 11.12 -12.74
CA PRO A 49 0.86 10.86 -12.86
C PRO A 49 1.31 10.97 -14.32
N VAL A 50 2.27 11.85 -14.60
CA VAL A 50 2.81 12.09 -15.95
C VAL A 50 4.24 11.60 -16.10
N THR A 51 4.96 11.46 -14.99
CA THR A 51 6.33 10.91 -14.96
C THR A 51 6.33 9.44 -14.52
N GLN A 52 7.39 8.72 -14.86
CA GLN A 52 7.58 7.33 -14.41
C GLN A 52 7.63 7.23 -12.88
N THR A 53 8.25 8.22 -12.21
CA THR A 53 8.33 8.29 -10.74
C THR A 53 6.96 8.46 -10.11
N GLU A 54 6.15 9.43 -10.59
CA GLU A 54 4.79 9.62 -10.11
C GLU A 54 3.92 8.39 -10.36
N ARG A 55 4.06 7.76 -11.54
CA ARG A 55 3.31 6.55 -11.87
C ARG A 55 3.66 5.41 -10.94
N LEU A 56 4.95 5.18 -10.68
CA LEU A 56 5.39 4.15 -9.73
C LEU A 56 4.81 4.40 -8.33
N ALA A 57 4.92 5.63 -7.82
CA ALA A 57 4.39 6.01 -6.51
C ALA A 57 2.85 5.83 -6.44
N ALA A 58 2.12 6.24 -7.49
CA ALA A 58 0.67 6.07 -7.57
C ALA A 58 0.25 4.60 -7.63
N MET A 59 0.99 3.76 -8.35
CA MET A 59 0.76 2.32 -8.42
C MET A 59 1.11 1.62 -7.10
N GLN A 60 2.15 2.06 -6.39
CA GLN A 60 2.48 1.58 -5.05
C GLN A 60 1.37 1.96 -4.05
N ALA A 61 0.84 3.19 -4.12
CA ALA A 61 -0.31 3.62 -3.35
C ALA A 61 -1.56 2.79 -3.69
N LEU A 62 -1.79 2.48 -4.97
CA LEU A 62 -2.89 1.61 -5.42
C LEU A 62 -2.82 0.22 -4.77
N LEU A 63 -1.65 -0.42 -4.79
CA LEU A 63 -1.45 -1.72 -4.15
C LEU A 63 -1.52 -1.67 -2.62
N SER A 64 -1.21 -0.50 -2.04
CA SER A 64 -1.20 -0.26 -0.60
C SER A 64 -2.53 0.21 -0.04
N CYS A 65 -3.50 0.58 -0.89
CA CYS A 65 -4.81 1.03 -0.44
C CYS A 65 -5.55 -0.11 0.30
N PRO A 66 -5.95 0.09 1.57
CA PRO A 66 -6.54 -0.98 2.39
C PRO A 66 -7.88 -1.49 1.86
N THR A 67 -8.68 -0.58 1.30
CA THR A 67 -10.01 -0.84 0.75
C THR A 67 -9.98 -1.06 -0.76
N ALA A 68 -8.79 -1.05 -1.37
CA ALA A 68 -8.57 -1.12 -2.80
C ALA A 68 -9.42 -0.10 -3.60
N SER A 69 -9.61 1.11 -3.06
CA SER A 69 -10.43 2.19 -3.63
C SER A 69 -9.75 3.02 -4.72
N ILE A 70 -8.47 2.76 -4.97
CA ILE A 70 -7.70 3.40 -6.05
C ILE A 70 -7.74 2.46 -7.26
N GLY A 71 -8.06 3.00 -8.42
CA GLY A 71 -8.15 2.26 -9.67
C GLY A 71 -7.55 3.02 -10.84
N THR A 72 -7.37 2.29 -11.93
CA THR A 72 -7.06 2.82 -13.26
C THR A 72 -8.22 2.50 -14.20
N VAL A 73 -8.50 3.36 -15.18
CA VAL A 73 -9.52 3.09 -16.21
C VAL A 73 -9.03 1.96 -17.10
N GLU A 74 -7.78 2.04 -17.53
CA GLU A 74 -7.13 1.00 -18.33
C GLU A 74 -6.46 -0.03 -17.44
N LYS A 75 -6.38 -1.28 -17.92
CA LYS A 75 -5.68 -2.34 -17.18
C LYS A 75 -4.17 -2.02 -17.13
N PRO A 76 -3.56 -1.92 -15.94
CA PRO A 76 -2.15 -1.57 -15.80
C PRO A 76 -1.26 -2.70 -16.32
N GLN A 77 -0.27 -2.36 -17.15
CA GLN A 77 0.69 -3.31 -17.72
C GLN A 77 1.90 -3.52 -16.80
N ASP A 78 2.16 -2.57 -15.92
CA ASP A 78 3.31 -2.46 -15.02
C ASP A 78 3.07 -3.10 -13.64
N ILE A 79 1.88 -3.66 -13.38
CA ILE A 79 1.49 -4.15 -12.04
C ILE A 79 2.48 -5.17 -11.45
N LYS A 80 3.07 -6.04 -12.30
CA LYS A 80 4.05 -7.04 -11.89
C LYS A 80 5.36 -6.40 -11.42
N GLU A 81 5.80 -5.35 -12.09
CA GLU A 81 7.01 -4.60 -11.72
C GLU A 81 6.78 -3.84 -10.41
N VAL A 82 5.59 -3.26 -10.24
CA VAL A 82 5.20 -2.56 -9.01
C VAL A 82 5.18 -3.54 -7.83
N HIS A 83 4.64 -4.76 -7.99
CA HIS A 83 4.73 -5.79 -6.94
C HIS A 83 6.18 -6.08 -6.52
N ASN A 84 7.11 -6.10 -7.48
CA ASN A 84 8.54 -6.35 -7.22
C ASN A 84 9.27 -5.15 -6.60
N SER A 85 8.66 -3.95 -6.63
CA SER A 85 9.20 -2.76 -5.96
C SER A 85 9.04 -2.80 -4.43
N PHE A 86 8.24 -3.73 -3.91
CA PHE A 86 8.07 -3.92 -2.47
C PHE A 86 9.09 -4.94 -1.89
N PRO A 87 9.46 -4.80 -0.60
CA PRO A 87 9.16 -3.65 0.26
C PRO A 87 9.99 -2.41 -0.15
N ILE A 88 9.46 -1.20 0.09
CA ILE A 88 10.04 0.07 -0.37
C ILE A 88 11.09 0.54 0.64
N PRO A 89 12.35 0.82 0.23
CA PRO A 89 13.35 1.34 1.17
C PRO A 89 12.96 2.72 1.70
N VAL A 90 13.00 2.91 3.02
CA VAL A 90 12.76 4.20 3.68
C VAL A 90 13.98 4.69 4.46
N ALA A 91 14.85 3.77 4.88
CA ALA A 91 16.18 4.04 5.45
C ALA A 91 17.12 2.86 5.11
N GLU A 92 18.37 2.89 5.59
CA GLU A 92 19.42 1.93 5.22
C GLU A 92 18.97 0.46 5.30
N ASN A 93 18.37 0.05 6.41
CA ASN A 93 17.92 -1.32 6.65
C ASN A 93 16.42 -1.41 6.98
N VAL A 94 15.66 -0.35 6.72
CA VAL A 94 14.22 -0.24 7.03
C VAL A 94 13.44 -0.10 5.74
N PHE A 95 12.43 -0.94 5.58
CA PHE A 95 11.60 -1.00 4.39
C PHE A 95 10.12 -0.92 4.75
N HIS A 96 9.35 -0.09 4.06
CA HIS A 96 7.89 -0.06 4.16
C HIS A 96 7.28 -1.20 3.33
N CYS A 97 6.43 -2.01 3.94
CA CYS A 97 5.90 -3.22 3.31
C CYS A 97 4.79 -2.94 2.29
N GLY A 98 4.11 -1.78 2.36
CA GLY A 98 2.88 -1.55 1.59
C GLY A 98 1.73 -2.43 2.05
N TYR A 99 0.84 -2.77 1.11
CA TYR A 99 -0.30 -3.69 1.29
C TYR A 99 -1.04 -3.50 2.63
N HIS A 100 -1.51 -2.28 2.89
CA HIS A 100 -2.19 -2.01 4.15
C HIS A 100 -3.51 -2.80 4.26
N ALA A 101 -4.01 -2.95 5.48
CA ALA A 101 -5.24 -3.67 5.78
C ALA A 101 -6.36 -2.71 6.20
N GLU A 102 -7.60 -3.01 5.80
CA GLU A 102 -8.79 -2.29 6.25
C GLU A 102 -9.02 -2.45 7.75
N ASP A 103 -8.84 -3.68 8.25
CA ASP A 103 -9.07 -4.05 9.66
C ASP A 103 -8.14 -3.31 10.65
N SER A 104 -6.97 -2.84 10.21
CA SER A 104 -6.04 -2.04 11.01
C SER A 104 -6.10 -0.54 10.69
N TYR A 105 -7.17 -0.09 10.01
CA TYR A 105 -7.33 1.29 9.54
C TYR A 105 -6.08 1.83 8.82
N ALA A 106 -5.45 0.96 8.02
CA ALA A 106 -4.22 1.20 7.29
C ALA A 106 -2.95 1.47 8.13
N ALA A 107 -2.78 0.80 9.27
CA ALA A 107 -1.49 0.76 9.96
C ALA A 107 -0.34 0.40 9.00
N ALA A 108 0.75 1.16 9.07
CA ALA A 108 1.91 0.99 8.20
C ALA A 108 2.85 -0.07 8.78
N SER A 109 3.13 -1.12 8.01
CA SER A 109 4.08 -2.16 8.42
C SER A 109 5.47 -1.95 7.83
N TYR A 110 6.48 -2.34 8.60
CA TYR A 110 7.88 -2.16 8.24
C TYR A 110 8.68 -3.44 8.45
N PHE A 111 9.59 -3.72 7.52
CA PHE A 111 10.56 -4.78 7.61
C PHE A 111 11.94 -4.19 7.90
N ILE A 112 12.59 -4.70 8.95
CA ILE A 112 13.91 -4.24 9.40
C ILE A 112 14.91 -5.39 9.24
N VAL A 113 15.92 -5.19 8.41
CA VAL A 113 16.96 -6.19 8.13
C VAL A 113 18.10 -6.07 9.15
N ARG A 114 18.42 -7.17 9.83
CA ARG A 114 19.40 -7.16 10.93
C ARG A 114 20.20 -8.46 11.01
N PRO A 115 21.50 -8.41 11.39
CA PRO A 115 22.30 -9.62 11.60
C PRO A 115 21.75 -10.57 12.67
N GLU A 116 21.08 -10.05 13.69
CA GLU A 116 20.49 -10.87 14.77
C GLU A 116 19.16 -11.54 14.35
N GLY A 117 18.65 -11.17 13.17
CA GLY A 117 17.41 -11.64 12.59
C GLY A 117 16.41 -10.51 12.36
N ASN A 118 15.70 -10.60 11.24
CA ASN A 118 14.85 -9.53 10.76
C ASN A 118 13.58 -9.36 11.61
N VAL A 119 13.11 -8.13 11.70
CA VAL A 119 11.91 -7.75 12.45
C VAL A 119 10.84 -7.29 11.46
N LEU A 120 9.62 -7.80 11.61
CA LEU A 120 8.42 -7.22 11.00
C LEU A 120 7.69 -6.41 12.08
N VAL A 121 7.57 -5.10 11.88
CA VAL A 121 6.77 -4.20 12.70
C VAL A 121 5.40 -4.10 12.06
N ASP A 122 4.36 -4.46 12.81
CA ASP A 122 2.96 -4.57 12.40
C ASP A 122 2.73 -5.50 11.20
N SER A 123 1.49 -5.96 11.00
CA SER A 123 1.18 -6.96 9.98
C SER A 123 0.60 -6.31 8.71
N PRO A 124 1.26 -6.40 7.53
CA PRO A 124 0.61 -6.06 6.27
C PRO A 124 -0.51 -7.06 5.97
N ARG A 125 -1.43 -6.67 5.07
CA ARG A 125 -2.30 -7.64 4.40
C ARG A 125 -1.45 -8.66 3.66
N PHE A 126 -1.84 -9.92 3.74
CA PHE A 126 -1.15 -11.00 3.04
C PHE A 126 -1.09 -10.71 1.53
N ALA A 127 0.13 -10.72 1.00
CA ALA A 127 0.41 -10.63 -0.42
C ALA A 127 1.56 -11.57 -0.75
N ALA A 128 1.28 -12.62 -1.54
CA ALA A 128 2.29 -13.61 -1.92
C ALA A 128 3.56 -13.02 -2.55
N PRO A 129 3.51 -11.95 -3.39
CA PRO A 129 4.73 -11.29 -3.87
C PRO A 129 5.57 -10.70 -2.74
N LEU A 130 4.96 -10.04 -1.76
CA LEU A 130 5.67 -9.49 -0.60
C LEU A 130 6.33 -10.60 0.22
N VAL A 131 5.59 -11.66 0.54
CA VAL A 131 6.11 -12.79 1.33
C VAL A 131 7.37 -13.38 0.70
N LYS A 132 7.35 -13.68 -0.61
CA LYS A 132 8.51 -14.19 -1.34
C LYS A 132 9.72 -13.24 -1.29
N ARG A 133 9.46 -11.93 -1.29
CA ARG A 133 10.51 -10.92 -1.18
C ARG A 133 11.11 -10.89 0.22
N LEU A 134 10.29 -10.94 1.27
CA LEU A 134 10.76 -11.00 2.65
C LEU A 134 11.56 -12.28 2.92
N GLU A 135 11.13 -13.43 2.39
CA GLU A 135 11.88 -14.70 2.44
C GLU A 135 13.25 -14.57 1.77
N ALA A 136 13.30 -13.99 0.56
CA ALA A 136 14.55 -13.74 -0.15
C ALA A 136 15.49 -12.75 0.58
N MET A 137 14.97 -11.93 1.48
CA MET A 137 15.72 -10.99 2.32
C MET A 137 16.11 -11.57 3.69
N GLY A 138 15.96 -12.89 3.88
CA GLY A 138 16.36 -13.59 5.11
C GLY A 138 15.20 -13.95 6.05
N SER A 139 13.96 -13.87 5.56
CA SER A 139 12.72 -14.18 6.29
C SER A 139 12.52 -13.32 7.54
N ILE A 140 11.38 -13.49 8.22
CA ILE A 140 11.05 -12.77 9.46
C ILE A 140 11.45 -13.65 10.64
N ARG A 141 12.20 -13.11 11.60
CA ARG A 141 12.51 -13.78 12.87
C ARG A 141 11.62 -13.32 14.01
N TYR A 142 11.33 -12.02 14.05
CA TYR A 142 10.54 -11.39 15.11
C TYR A 142 9.40 -10.59 14.50
N MET A 143 8.25 -10.60 15.19
CA MET A 143 7.15 -9.70 14.90
C MET A 143 6.92 -8.80 16.11
N TYR A 144 6.91 -7.50 15.89
CA TYR A 144 6.59 -6.49 16.90
C TYR A 144 5.28 -5.82 16.51
N LEU A 145 4.26 -5.94 17.35
CA LEU A 145 2.95 -5.35 17.12
C LEU A 145 2.82 -4.12 18.02
N THR A 146 2.53 -2.96 17.41
CA THR A 146 2.42 -1.70 18.14
C THR A 146 1.11 -1.66 18.93
N HIS A 147 0.00 -2.14 18.37
CA HIS A 147 -1.27 -2.30 19.06
C HIS A 147 -1.92 -3.67 18.80
N ARG A 148 -3.01 -3.96 19.54
CA ARG A 148 -3.73 -5.25 19.45
C ARG A 148 -4.47 -5.38 18.12
N ASP A 149 -4.91 -4.27 17.56
CA ASP A 149 -5.66 -4.14 16.31
C ASP A 149 -4.76 -4.09 15.06
N ASP A 150 -3.44 -3.98 15.22
CA ASP A 150 -2.47 -4.09 14.12
C ASP A 150 -2.17 -5.54 13.69
N ILE A 151 -3.09 -6.44 14.04
CA ILE A 151 -3.09 -7.84 13.63
C ILE A 151 -4.07 -8.03 12.48
N ASN A 152 -3.54 -8.27 11.28
CA ASN A 152 -4.35 -8.83 10.20
C ASN A 152 -4.42 -10.36 10.37
N TYR A 153 -5.51 -10.85 10.96
CA TYR A 153 -5.73 -12.28 11.25
C TYR A 153 -5.96 -13.15 10.00
N SER A 154 -5.96 -12.60 8.79
CA SER A 154 -6.42 -13.33 7.59
C SER A 154 -5.44 -14.35 6.98
N GLY A 155 -4.31 -14.69 7.63
CA GLY A 155 -3.32 -15.57 6.99
C GLY A 155 -2.31 -16.35 7.85
N LEU A 156 -2.35 -16.29 9.17
CA LEU A 156 -1.52 -17.20 9.99
C LEU A 156 -2.35 -18.42 10.38
N PRO A 157 -1.90 -19.66 10.12
CA PRO A 157 -2.57 -20.83 10.66
C PRO A 157 -2.56 -20.69 12.18
N SER A 158 -3.76 -20.64 12.77
CA SER A 158 -3.94 -20.97 14.18
C SER A 158 -3.32 -22.35 14.39
N GLY A 159 -2.26 -22.41 15.19
CA GLY A 159 -1.67 -23.67 15.64
C GLY A 159 -2.66 -24.55 16.37
#